data_AF-A0A1F2TUC1-F1
#
_entry.id   AF-A0A1F2TUC1-F1
#
_cell.length_a   1.000
_cell.length_b   1.000
_cell.length_c   1.000
_cell.angle_alpha   90.00
_cell.angle_beta   90.00
_cell.angle_gamma   90.00
#
_symmetry.space_group_name_H-M   'P 1'
#
loop_
_entity.id
_entity.type
_entity.pdbx_description
1 polymer ?
#
loop_
_entity_poly.entity_id
_entity_poly.type
_entity_poly.pdbx_seq_one_letter_code
_entity_poly.pdbx_strand_id
1 'polypeptide(L)' 'MAPEQVRGQTVDHRADIFAFGAVLYELLTGERAFGGETPADTLSAILKDDPPQLAVGATKIPAALQRVVQR' A
#
# COMPACT_ATOMS: atom_id res chain seq x y z
N MET A 1 -5.79 -6.01 0.91
CA MET A 1 -7.09 -5.94 0.22
C MET A 1 -7.19 -4.58 -0.43
N ALA A 2 -7.76 -4.48 -1.63
CA ALA A 2 -8.02 -3.19 -2.24
C ALA A 2 -9.23 -2.48 -1.57
N PRO A 3 -9.28 -1.14 -1.55
CA PRO A 3 -10.33 -0.39 -0.87
C PRO A 3 -11.75 -0.77 -1.32
N GLU A 4 -11.96 -1.01 -2.60
CA GLU A 4 -13.23 -1.46 -3.19
C GLU A 4 -13.65 -2.85 -2.67
N GLN A 5 -12.69 -3.75 -2.40
CA GLN A 5 -12.97 -5.05 -1.80
C GLN A 5 -13.43 -4.89 -0.35
N VAL A 6 -12.79 -4.01 0.41
CA VAL A 6 -13.17 -3.72 1.81
C VAL A 6 -14.56 -3.06 1.87
N ARG A 7 -14.90 -2.23 0.88
CA ARG A 7 -16.24 -1.62 0.76
C ARG A 7 -17.32 -2.55 0.20
N GLY A 8 -16.97 -3.77 -0.23
CA GLY A 8 -17.90 -4.69 -0.88
C GLY A 8 -18.42 -4.18 -2.23
N GLN A 9 -17.63 -3.35 -2.92
CA GLN A 9 -17.95 -2.81 -4.25
C GLN A 9 -17.53 -3.80 -5.35
N THR A 10 -17.97 -3.53 -6.59
CA THR A 10 -17.51 -4.28 -7.75
C THR A 10 -16.00 -4.21 -7.86
N VAL A 11 -15.36 -5.38 -7.91
CA VAL A 11 -13.92 -5.53 -8.04
C VAL A 11 -13.58 -5.64 -9.52
N ASP A 12 -12.59 -4.87 -9.97
CA ASP A 12 -12.00 -4.98 -11.29
C ASP A 12 -10.46 -5.02 -11.18
N HIS A 13 -9.78 -5.00 -12.33
CA HIS A 13 -8.32 -5.07 -12.44
C HIS A 13 -7.55 -4.00 -11.62
N ARG A 14 -8.20 -2.90 -11.20
CA ARG A 14 -7.56 -1.89 -10.34
C ARG A 14 -7.22 -2.44 -8.96
N ALA A 15 -7.94 -3.47 -8.49
CA ALA A 15 -7.62 -4.15 -7.25
C ALA A 15 -6.24 -4.84 -7.30
N ASP A 16 -5.89 -5.40 -8.46
CA ASP A 16 -4.58 -6.02 -8.68
C ASP A 16 -3.46 -4.98 -8.71
N ILE A 17 -3.72 -3.79 -9.28
CA ILE A 17 -2.77 -2.66 -9.28
C ILE A 17 -2.51 -2.18 -7.85
N PHE A 18 -3.56 -2.02 -7.06
CA PHE A 18 -3.43 -1.66 -5.64
C PHE A 18 -2.63 -2.71 -4.87
N ALA A 19 -2.97 -3.99 -5.05
CA ALA A 19 -2.26 -5.10 -4.40
C ALA A 19 -0.78 -5.14 -4.80
N PHE A 20 -0.48 -4.95 -6.09
CA PHE A 20 0.90 -4.86 -6.57
C PHE A 20 1.66 -3.70 -5.93
N GLY A 21 1.07 -2.50 -5.85
CA GLY A 21 1.68 -1.34 -5.19
C GLY A 21 1.99 -1.59 -3.71
N ALA A 22 1.04 -2.20 -2.98
CA ALA A 22 1.23 -2.56 -1.57
C ALA A 22 2.35 -3.59 -1.40
N VAL A 23 2.37 -4.67 -2.20
CA VAL A 23 3.46 -5.67 -2.14
C VAL A 23 4.80 -5.05 -2.52
N LEU A 24 4.85 -4.21 -3.55
CA LEU A 24 6.09 -3.54 -3.95
C LEU A 24 6.62 -2.64 -2.83
N TYR A 25 5.75 -1.89 -2.13
CA TYR A 25 6.13 -1.13 -0.94
C TYR A 25 6.78 -2.05 0.10
N GLU A 26 6.10 -3.15 0.47
CA GLU A 26 6.61 -4.10 1.47
C GLU A 26 7.96 -4.71 1.08
N LEU A 27 8.16 -5.02 -0.20
CA LEU A 27 9.43 -5.55 -0.71
C LEU A 27 10.57 -4.52 -0.65
N LEU A 28 10.26 -3.24 -0.80
CA LEU A 28 11.26 -2.16 -0.79
C LEU A 28 11.64 -1.70 0.61
N THR A 29 10.69 -1.73 1.55
CA THR A 29 10.88 -1.21 2.91
C THR A 29 11.08 -2.31 3.95
N GLY A 30 10.60 -3.53 3.70
CA GLY A 30 10.47 -4.57 4.71
C GLY A 30 9.33 -4.32 5.71
N GLU A 31 8.53 -3.27 5.50
CA GLU A 31 7.45 -2.83 6.38
C GLU A 31 6.10 -2.94 5.69
N ARG A 32 5.03 -3.16 6.47
CA ARG A 32 3.66 -3.22 5.94
C ARG A 32 3.26 -1.87 5.32
N ALA A 33 2.65 -1.91 4.14
CA ALA A 33 2.13 -0.72 3.46
C ALA A 33 0.93 -0.10 4.21
N PHE A 34 0.09 -0.95 4.80
CA PHE A 34 -1.03 -0.56 5.65
C PHE A 34 -1.03 -1.48 6.87
N GLY A 35 -1.19 -0.91 8.06
CA GLY A 35 -1.19 -1.66 9.31
C GLY A 35 -1.88 -0.91 10.44
N GLY A 36 -2.18 -1.64 11.50
CA GLY A 36 -2.76 -1.12 12.74
C GLY A 36 -2.73 -2.20 13.82
N GLU A 37 -3.11 -1.84 15.04
CA GLU A 37 -3.04 -2.75 16.19
C GLU A 37 -4.02 -3.93 16.06
N THR A 38 -5.14 -3.71 15.37
CA THR A 38 -6.15 -4.74 15.10
C THR A 38 -6.42 -4.93 13.60
N PRO A 39 -7.08 -6.03 13.21
CA PRO A 39 -7.56 -6.21 11.84
C PRO A 39 -8.49 -5.08 11.38
N ALA A 40 -9.34 -4.55 12.27
CA ALA A 40 -10.24 -3.44 11.95
C ALA A 40 -9.48 -2.13 11.68
N ASP A 41 -8.38 -1.90 12.38
CA ASP A 41 -7.51 -0.74 12.15
C ASP A 41 -6.80 -0.85 10.80
N THR A 42 -6.31 -2.05 10.46
CA THR A 42 -5.69 -2.29 9.15
C THR A 42 -6.68 -2.07 8.00
N LEU A 43 -7.92 -2.55 8.13
CA LEU A 43 -8.97 -2.28 7.15
C LEU A 43 -9.32 -0.80 7.07
N SER A 44 -9.32 -0.10 8.21
CA SER A 44 -9.53 1.35 8.24
C SER A 44 -8.41 2.11 7.54
N ALA A 45 -7.16 1.71 7.74
CA ALA A 45 -5.99 2.29 7.10
C ALA A 45 -6.05 2.12 5.57
N ILE A 46 -6.40 0.92 5.09
CA ILE A 46 -6.61 0.65 3.65
C ILE A 46 -7.66 1.60 3.04
N LEU A 47 -8.66 2.02 3.81
CA LEU A 47 -9.76 2.86 3.31
C LEU A 47 -9.47 4.36 3.34
N LYS A 48 -8.58 4.81 4.23
CA LYS A 48 -8.46 6.22 4.63
C LYS A 48 -7.06 6.80 4.49
N ASP A 49 -6.04 5.96 4.56
CA ASP A 49 -4.66 6.39 4.64
C ASP A 49 -3.94 6.12 3.32
N ASP A 50 -2.90 6.91 3.07
CA ASP A 50 -1.90 6.61 2.06
C ASP A 50 -0.79 5.74 2.68
N PRO A 51 -0.10 4.88 1.89
CA PRO A 51 1.05 4.16 2.40
C PRO A 51 2.12 5.14 2.89
N PRO A 52 2.86 4.83 3.98
CA PRO A 52 3.85 5.74 4.52
C PRO A 52 4.87 6.18 3.46
N GLN A 53 5.40 7.39 3.58
CA GLN A 53 6.40 7.85 2.62
C GLN A 53 7.65 6.99 2.72
N LEU A 54 8.11 6.49 1.57
CA LEU A 54 9.40 5.79 1.45
C LEU A 54 10.50 6.71 2.00
N ALA A 55 11.06 6.37 3.16
CA ALA A 55 12.04 7.22 3.83
C ALA A 55 13.25 7.44 2.94
N VAL A 56 13.57 8.72 2.68
CA VAL A 56 14.64 9.16 1.76
C VAL A 56 16.05 8.69 2.20
N GLY A 57 16.20 8.11 3.41
CA GLY A 57 17.51 7.73 3.97
C GLY A 57 17.74 6.25 4.32
N ALA A 58 16.72 5.41 4.45
CA ALA A 58 16.90 4.07 5.05
C ALA A 58 17.35 2.99 4.06
N THR A 59 17.10 3.18 2.77
CA THR A 59 17.51 2.24 1.71
C THR A 59 17.68 3.04 0.43
N LYS A 60 18.71 2.78 -0.38
CA LYS A 60 18.90 3.42 -1.70
C LYS A 60 17.85 2.93 -2.69
N ILE A 61 16.57 3.22 -2.44
CA ILE A 61 15.46 2.89 -3.34
C ILE A 61 15.57 3.86 -4.53
N PRO A 62 15.73 3.38 -5.77
CA PRO A 62 15.78 4.24 -6.93
C PRO A 62 14.51 5.09 -7.06
N ALA A 63 14.68 6.37 -7.42
CA ALA A 63 13.56 7.32 -7.58
C ALA A 63 12.47 6.83 -8.56
N ALA A 64 12.85 6.01 -9.53
CA ALA A 64 11.90 5.37 -10.44
C ALA A 64 10.90 4.46 -9.71
N LEU A 65 11.37 3.66 -8.74
CA LEU A 65 10.51 2.78 -7.95
C LEU A 65 9.66 3.57 -6.95
N GLN A 66 10.21 4.63 -6.37
CA GLN A 66 9.44 5.53 -5.50
C GLN A 66 8.22 6.12 -6.22
N ARG A 67 8.39 6.56 -7.46
CA ARG A 67 7.29 7.08 -8.29
C ARG A 67 6.24 6.03 -8.64
N VAL A 68 6.60 4.76 -8.77
CA VAL A 68 5.64 3.68 -9.07
C VAL A 68 4.74 3.42 -7.87
N VAL A 69 5.29 3.48 -6.65
CA VAL A 69 4.54 3.26 -5.41
C VAL A 69 3.62 4.44 -5.07
N GLN A 70 4.00 5.66 -5.43
CA GLN A 70 3.25 6.89 -5.12
C GLN A 70 2.17 7.26 -6.16
N ARG A 71 1.89 6.40 -7.13
CA ARG A 71 1.02 6.70 -8.27
C ARG A 71 -0.27 5.90 -8.23
#